data_AF-A0A2M7R5L8-F1
#
_entry.id   AF-A0A2M7R5L8-F1
#
_cell.length_a   1.000
_cell.length_b   1.000
_cell.length_c   1.000
_cell.angle_alpha   90.00
_cell.angle_beta   90.00
_cell.angle_gamma   90.00
#
_symmetry.space_group_name_H-M   'P 1'
#
loop_
_entity.id
_entity.type
_entity.pdbx_description
1 polymer ?
#
loop_
_entity_poly.entity_id
_entity_poly.type
_entity_poly.pdbx_seq_one_letter_code
_entity_poly.pdbx_strand_id
1 'polypeptide(L)' 'MDSLKDRVKDIEKEAITNALEESNWVMARAARKLGITERMIGYKIKKYAIKFYCNGFYVLFFNQQSLCGGA' A
#
# COMPACT_ATOMS: atom_id res chain seq x y z
N MET A 1 9.06 -10.27 -23.86
CA MET A 1 7.75 -10.90 -23.61
C MET A 1 7.46 -10.80 -22.13
N ASP A 2 6.37 -10.14 -21.75
CA ASP A 2 5.94 -10.09 -20.35
C ASP A 2 5.37 -11.45 -19.93
N SER A 3 5.89 -12.01 -18.84
CA SER A 3 5.40 -13.27 -18.32
C SER A 3 4.06 -13.07 -17.60
N LEU A 4 3.33 -14.15 -17.35
CA LEU A 4 2.12 -14.09 -16.51
C LEU A 4 2.40 -13.46 -15.13
N LYS A 5 3.61 -13.67 -14.59
CA LYS A 5 4.02 -13.10 -13.31
C LYS A 5 4.14 -11.58 -13.36
N ASP A 6 4.59 -11.03 -14.49
CA ASP A 6 4.75 -9.59 -14.66
C ASP A 6 3.38 -8.91 -14.77
N ARG A 7 2.46 -9.49 -15.54
CA ARG A 7 1.08 -8.99 -15.65
C ARG A 7 0.34 -9.00 -14.31
N VAL A 8 0.49 -10.08 -13.52
CA VAL A 8 -0.12 -10.16 -12.18
C VAL A 8 0.48 -9.10 -11.26
N LYS A 9 1.80 -8.87 -11.34
CA LYS A 9 2.47 -7.84 -10.55
C LYS A 9 1.92 -6.45 -10.86
N ASP A 10 1.68 -6.14 -12.13
CA ASP A 10 1.17 -4.82 -12.53
C ASP A 10 -0.27 -4.61 -12.04
N ILE A 11 -1.14 -5.61 -12.21
CA ILE A 11 -2.52 -5.57 -11.70
C ILE A 11 -2.54 -5.41 -10.17
N GLU A 12 -1.71 -6.18 -9.45
CA GLU A 12 -1.62 -6.05 -7.99
C GLU A 12 -1.13 -4.65 -7.58
N LYS A 13 -0.13 -4.11 -8.28
CA LYS A 13 0.42 -2.78 -7.99
C LYS A 13 -0.62 -1.70 -8.22
N GLU A 14 -1.37 -1.77 -9.31
CA GLU A 14 -2.46 -0.84 -9.63
C GLU A 14 -3.56 -0.89 -8.58
N ALA A 15 -4.03 -2.10 -8.22
CA ALA A 15 -5.06 -2.28 -7.20
C ALA A 15 -4.65 -1.70 -5.83
N ILE A 16 -3.40 -1.92 -5.42
CA ILE A 16 -2.85 -1.34 -4.18
C ILE A 16 -2.79 0.18 -4.25
N THR A 17 -2.34 0.73 -5.38
CA THR A 17 -2.20 2.19 -5.56
C THR A 17 -3.56 2.87 -5.53
N ASN A 18 -4.54 2.36 -6.27
CA ASN A 18 -5.90 2.90 -6.30
C ASN A 18 -6.54 2.84 -4.90
N ALA A 19 -6.42 1.71 -4.20
CA ALA A 19 -6.97 1.58 -2.85
C ALA A 19 -6.31 2.54 -1.84
N LEU A 20 -5.02 2.82 -1.99
CA LEU A 20 -4.31 3.80 -1.17
C LEU A 20 -4.78 5.22 -1.48
N GLU A 21 -4.90 5.60 -2.75
CA GLU A 21 -5.37 6.93 -3.17
C GLU A 21 -6.78 7.23 -2.65
N GLU A 22 -7.70 6.29 -2.85
CA GLU A 22 -9.08 6.40 -2.35
C GLU A 22 -9.17 6.42 -0.82
N SER A 23 -8.14 5.91 -0.14
CA SER A 23 -8.04 5.86 1.31
C SER A 23 -7.22 7.02 1.91
N ASN A 24 -6.91 8.06 1.12
CA ASN A 24 -6.02 9.16 1.52
C ASN A 24 -4.66 8.67 2.04
N TRP A 25 -4.11 7.63 1.42
CA TRP A 25 -2.83 7.00 1.77
C TRP A 25 -2.80 6.37 3.17
N VAL A 26 -3.98 6.07 3.76
CA VAL A 26 -4.10 5.33 5.03
C VAL A 26 -4.09 3.83 4.75
N MET A 27 -2.99 3.15 5.08
CA MET A 27 -2.80 1.72 4.81
C MET A 27 -3.91 0.83 5.41
N ALA A 28 -4.34 1.11 6.64
CA ALA A 28 -5.40 0.35 7.31
C ALA A 28 -6.76 0.47 6.58
N ARG A 29 -7.06 1.60 5.93
CA ARG A 29 -8.28 1.80 5.13
C ARG A 29 -8.15 1.07 3.78
N ALA A 30 -7.01 1.20 3.12
CA ALA A 30 -6.73 0.51 1.86
C ALA A 30 -6.77 -1.03 2.02
N ALA A 31 -6.22 -1.54 3.12
CA ALA A 31 -6.21 -2.96 3.44
C ALA A 31 -7.62 -3.53 3.62
N ARG A 32 -8.47 -2.80 4.36
CA ARG A 32 -9.89 -3.14 4.51
C ARG A 32 -10.62 -3.13 3.17
N LYS A 33 -10.32 -2.16 2.29
CA LYS A 33 -10.94 -2.07 0.96
C LYS A 33 -10.54 -3.24 0.04
N LEU A 34 -9.29 -3.67 0.11
CA LEU A 34 -8.78 -4.81 -0.67
C LEU A 34 -9.07 -6.18 -0.02
N GLY A 35 -9.65 -6.21 1.18
CA GLY A 35 -9.94 -7.46 1.90
C GLY A 35 -8.69 -8.20 2.38
N ILE A 36 -7.59 -7.49 2.63
CA ILE A 36 -6.32 -8.06 3.09
C ILE A 36 -5.86 -7.40 4.39
N THR A 37 -4.80 -7.93 5.00
CA THR A 37 -4.22 -7.34 6.20
C THR A 37 -3.32 -6.15 5.85
N GLU A 38 -3.24 -5.17 6.74
CA GLU A 38 -2.34 -4.01 6.61
C GLU A 38 -0.87 -4.44 6.40
N ARG A 39 -0.47 -5.50 7.10
CA ARG A 39 0.86 -6.12 6.95
C ARG A 39 1.13 -6.60 5.52
N MET A 40 0.14 -7.19 4.86
CA MET A 40 0.24 -7.66 3.48
C MET A 40 0.42 -6.51 2.50
N ILE A 41 -0.32 -5.41 2.69
CA ILE A 41 -0.10 -4.16 1.95
C ILE A 41 1.32 -3.67 2.14
N GLY A 42 1.81 -3.61 3.38
CA GLY A 42 3.18 -3.22 3.67
C GLY A 42 4.19 -4.06 2.88
N TYR A 43 4.09 -5.39 2.95
CA TYR A 43 4.99 -6.25 2.19
C TYR A 43 4.96 -6.00 0.68
N LYS A 44 3.77 -5.81 0.11
CA LYS A 44 3.60 -5.56 -1.33
C LYS A 44 4.13 -4.20 -1.74
N ILE A 45 3.92 -3.17 -0.93
CA ILE A 45 4.51 -1.84 -1.10
C ILE A 45 6.04 -1.94 -1.15
N LYS A 46 6.65 -2.63 -0.19
CA LYS A 46 8.11 -2.80 -0.12
C LYS A 46 8.62 -3.57 -1.33
N LYS A 47 7.89 -4.61 -1.73
CA LYS A 47 8.21 -5.45 -2.91
C LYS A 47 8.12 -4.67 -4.22
N TYR A 48 7.15 -3.78 -4.36
CA TYR A 48 6.89 -3.02 -5.58
C TYR A 48 7.47 -1.61 -5.57
N ALA A 49 8.19 -1.25 -4.50
CA ALA A 49 8.78 0.06 -4.27
C ALA A 49 7.79 1.20 -4.53
N ILE A 50 6.54 1.01 -4.10
CA ILE A 50 5.49 2.03 -4.25
C ILE A 50 5.87 3.20 -3.36
N LYS A 51 6.07 4.38 -3.94
CA LYS A 51 6.34 5.62 -3.21
C LYS A 51 5.03 6.29 -2.87
N PHE A 52 4.82 6.64 -1.60
CA PHE A 52 3.67 7.42 -1.18
C PHE A 52 4.08 8.40 -0.10
N TYR A 53 3.32 9.49 -0.06
CA TYR A 53 3.57 10.64 0.79
C TYR A 53 2.35 10.77 1.70
N CYS A 54 2.55 10.56 2.99
CA CYS A 54 1.49 10.77 3.97
C CYS A 54 2.01 11.75 5.02
N ASN A 55 1.31 12.87 5.21
CA ASN A 55 1.60 13.90 6.22
C ASN A 55 3.06 14.43 6.23
N GLY A 56 3.65 14.67 5.06
CA GLY A 56 4.98 15.30 4.95
C GLY A 56 6.17 14.41 5.35
N PHE A 57 5.96 13.13 5.65
CA PHE A 57 7.03 12.18 5.95
C PHE A 57 7.13 11.08 4.88
N TYR A 58 8.34 10.82 4.39
CA TYR A 58 8.61 9.59 3.64
C TYR A 58 8.57 8.43 4.61
N VAL A 59 7.56 7.56 4.50
CA VAL A 59 7.47 6.37 5.36
C VAL A 59 8.47 5.33 4.86
N LEU A 60 9.73 5.47 5.25
CA LEU A 60 10.71 4.40 5.18
C LEU A 60 10.48 3.46 6.35
N PHE A 61 9.54 2.53 6.16
CA PHE A 61 9.45 1.25 6.87
C PHE A 61 10.11 1.20 8.26
N PHE A 62 9.40 1.66 9.30
CA PHE A 62 9.71 1.19 10.65
C PHE A 62 8.47 0.69 11.38
N ASN A 63 8.75 -0.36 12.12
CA ASN A 63 7.89 -1.28 12.83
C ASN A 63 6.91 -0.57 13.79
N GLN A 64 5.61 -0.90 13.67
CA GLN A 64 4.60 -0.83 14.73
C GLN A 64 4.28 0.55 15.32
N GLN A 65 3.28 1.25 14.76
CA GLN A 65 2.12 1.85 15.47
C GLN A 65 1.46 2.94 14.62
N SER A 66 0.16 2.75 14.35
CA SER A 66 -0.87 3.78 14.49
C SER A 66 -0.40 5.24 14.39
N LEU A 67 -0.30 5.77 13.16
CA LEU A 67 -0.28 7.21 12.90
C LEU A 67 -1.42 7.65 11.99
N CYS A 68 -2.58 7.02 12.17
CA CYS A 68 -3.86 7.58 11.73
C CYS A 68 -4.83 7.61 12.92
N GLY A 69 -4.37 8.16 14.05
CA GLY A 69 -5.25 8.78 15.02
C GLY A 69 -5.44 10.23 14.61
N GLY A 70 -6.61 10.57 14.07
CA GLY A 70 -6.94 11.88 13.56
C GLY A 70 -8.42 11.92 13.20
N ALA A 71 -9.19 12.48 14.14
CA ALA A 71 -10.64 12.41 14.34
C ALA A 71 -11.12 11.17 15.11
#